data_AF-A0AA43Y9J3-F1
#
_entry.id   AF-A0AA43Y9J3-F1
#
_cell.length_a   1.000
_cell.length_b   1.000
_cell.length_c   1.000
_cell.angle_alpha   90.00
_cell.angle_beta   90.00
_cell.angle_gamma   90.00
#
_symmetry.space_group_name_H-M   'P 1'
#
loop_
_entity.id
_entity.type
_entity.pdbx_description
1 polymer ?
#
loop_
_entity_poly.entity_id
_entity_poly.type
_entity_poly.pdbx_seq_one_letter_code
_entity_poly.pdbx_strand_id
1 'polypeptide(L)'
;MVLSMISTLIIVFSVIMELHIFHPRLYMKFINAYNKNSSFMLEFIIAIFVVFIVLMCFIFIKRMNKTTDYIQEISQNVNIVANGNMDIDIPIRTGDELGALASDVNKMAYSIEEFMRKERQWEKQKNNLITNLSHDLRTPLTSVVGFLELIQKKKYKNDDELNHYCEVSLNKAKELKNSVDQLFEFTKLSNSDVKLNICSISLHQLIEQAAIGFIPSFENSGMEYRVFSKDVGLIINGDATLLARAFQNIISNAIKYGSEGRYLDIHIEKENNMAVVSFVNYGDIIEEKDVKNLFQRLYRIEKSCDKKEGTGLGLAIAKTIVDLHNWNIDIMSSKEKTEFKIRLPY
;
A
#
# COMPACT_ATOMS: atom_id res chain seq x y z
N MET A 1 5.51 -9.05 -46.51
CA MET A 1 4.87 -9.69 -47.68
C MET A 1 5.43 -9.16 -49.00
N VAL A 2 5.44 -7.84 -49.25
CA VAL A 2 6.06 -7.28 -50.48
C VAL A 2 7.57 -7.56 -50.57
N LEU A 3 8.30 -7.42 -49.46
CA LEU A 3 9.74 -7.74 -49.41
C LEU A 3 10.04 -9.22 -49.69
N SER A 4 9.19 -10.14 -49.24
CA SER A 4 9.37 -11.57 -49.50
C SER A 4 9.07 -11.90 -50.97
N MET A 5 8.09 -11.23 -51.59
CA MET A 5 7.79 -11.39 -53.02
C MET A 5 8.94 -10.87 -53.91
N ILE A 6 9.53 -9.72 -53.56
CA ILE A 6 10.67 -9.15 -54.28
C ILE A 6 11.90 -10.07 -54.14
N SER A 7 12.17 -10.58 -52.93
CA SER A 7 13.26 -11.53 -52.69
C SER A 7 13.11 -12.82 -53.52
N THR A 8 11.89 -13.38 -53.59
CA THR A 8 11.64 -14.55 -54.44
C THR A 8 11.84 -14.26 -55.94
N LEU A 9 11.47 -13.07 -56.42
CA LEU A 9 11.67 -12.69 -57.82
C LEU A 9 13.16 -12.61 -58.19
N ILE A 10 13.96 -12.04 -57.28
CA ILE A 10 15.41 -11.91 -57.46
C ILE A 10 16.08 -13.28 -57.48
N ILE A 11 15.69 -14.20 -56.59
CA ILE A 11 16.24 -15.56 -56.55
C ILE A 11 15.93 -16.31 -57.84
N VAL A 12 14.68 -16.24 -58.32
CA VAL A 12 14.27 -16.89 -59.57
C VAL A 12 15.07 -16.33 -60.76
N PHE A 13 15.23 -15.01 -60.84
CA PHE A 13 16.01 -14.36 -61.90
C PHE A 13 17.48 -14.79 -61.86
N SER A 14 18.10 -14.82 -60.68
CA SER A 14 19.49 -15.26 -60.49
C SER A 14 19.70 -16.71 -60.92
N VAL A 15 18.77 -17.62 -60.58
CA VAL A 15 18.85 -19.03 -60.99
C VAL A 15 18.75 -19.19 -62.51
N ILE A 16 17.88 -18.41 -63.18
CA ILE A 16 17.77 -18.43 -64.65
C ILE A 16 19.07 -17.94 -65.30
N MET A 17 19.66 -16.86 -64.77
CA MET A 17 20.93 -16.32 -65.25
C MET A 17 22.08 -17.29 -65.03
N GLU A 18 22.13 -17.97 -63.89
CA GLU A 18 23.15 -18.95 -63.56
C GLU A 18 23.06 -20.18 -64.47
N LEU A 19 21.84 -20.66 -64.75
CA LEU A 19 21.62 -21.76 -65.69
C LEU A 19 22.05 -21.42 -67.13
N HIS A 20 21.81 -20.17 -67.55
CA HIS A 20 22.23 -19.66 -68.87
C HIS A 20 23.76 -19.57 -68.98
N ILE A 21 24.43 -19.07 -67.94
CA ILE A 21 25.88 -18.79 -67.96
C ILE A 21 26.70 -20.07 -67.74
N PHE A 22 26.35 -20.88 -66.74
CA PHE A 22 27.18 -22.02 -66.31
C PHE A 22 26.84 -23.34 -67.02
N HIS A 23 25.64 -23.48 -67.60
CA HIS A 23 25.19 -24.71 -68.26
C HIS A 23 24.61 -24.50 -69.67
N PRO A 24 25.38 -23.92 -70.63
CA PRO A 24 24.88 -23.55 -71.96
C PRO A 24 24.39 -24.75 -72.79
N ARG A 25 24.95 -25.95 -72.60
CA ARG A 25 24.47 -27.18 -73.28
C ARG A 25 23.08 -27.62 -72.81
N LEU A 26 22.77 -27.40 -71.54
CA LEU A 26 21.47 -27.71 -70.96
C LEU A 26 20.43 -26.69 -71.44
N TYR A 27 20.82 -25.41 -71.46
CA TYR A 27 20.04 -24.31 -72.01
C TYR A 27 19.69 -24.52 -73.49
N MET A 28 20.67 -24.89 -74.32
CA MET A 28 20.43 -25.18 -75.75
C MET A 28 19.56 -26.43 -75.96
N LYS A 29 19.68 -27.47 -75.12
CA LYS A 29 18.76 -28.62 -75.14
C LYS A 29 17.33 -28.22 -74.79
N PHE A 30 17.16 -27.31 -73.82
CA PHE A 30 15.86 -26.77 -73.43
C PHE A 30 15.21 -25.97 -74.55
N ILE A 31 15.96 -25.06 -75.20
CA ILE A 31 15.48 -24.30 -76.37
C ILE A 31 15.11 -25.22 -77.54
N ASN A 32 15.91 -26.26 -77.79
CA ASN A 32 15.61 -27.22 -78.85
C ASN A 32 14.37 -28.06 -78.54
N ALA A 33 14.14 -28.45 -77.29
CA ALA A 33 12.92 -29.14 -76.86
C ALA A 33 11.68 -28.22 -76.96
N TYR A 34 11.84 -26.95 -76.58
CA TYR A 34 10.85 -25.88 -76.73
C TYR A 34 10.40 -25.70 -78.18
N ASN A 35 11.36 -25.50 -79.09
CA ASN A 35 11.06 -25.26 -80.52
C ASN A 35 10.46 -26.48 -81.23
N LYS A 36 10.65 -27.69 -80.68
CA LYS A 36 10.21 -28.95 -81.30
C LYS A 36 8.83 -29.41 -80.82
N ASN A 37 8.41 -29.08 -79.60
CA ASN A 37 7.15 -29.55 -79.02
C ASN A 37 6.46 -28.45 -78.18
N SER A 38 5.35 -27.91 -78.69
CA SER A 38 4.62 -26.83 -78.01
C SER A 38 4.05 -27.25 -76.64
N SER A 39 3.80 -28.55 -76.39
CA SER A 39 3.29 -29.05 -75.10
C SER A 39 4.35 -29.10 -74.00
N PHE A 40 5.64 -29.14 -74.35
CA PHE A 40 6.75 -29.21 -73.40
C PHE A 40 6.80 -28.00 -72.46
N MET A 41 6.43 -26.81 -72.97
CA MET A 41 6.34 -25.61 -72.16
C MET A 41 5.26 -25.68 -71.08
N LEU A 42 4.10 -26.22 -71.45
CA LEU A 42 2.99 -26.32 -70.52
C LEU A 42 3.35 -27.25 -69.36
N GLU A 43 3.94 -28.40 -69.64
CA GLU A 43 4.41 -29.36 -68.63
C GLU A 43 5.48 -28.75 -67.70
N PHE A 44 6.44 -28.00 -68.28
CA PHE A 44 7.48 -27.34 -67.51
C PHE A 44 6.93 -26.24 -66.58
N ILE A 45 6.00 -25.42 -67.08
CA ILE A 45 5.35 -24.37 -66.27
C ILE A 45 4.54 -25.00 -65.14
N ILE A 46 3.80 -26.08 -65.40
CA ILE A 46 3.05 -26.82 -64.38
C ILE A 46 3.99 -27.38 -63.31
N ALA A 47 5.12 -27.98 -63.71
CA ALA A 47 6.10 -28.51 -62.76
C ALA A 47 6.68 -27.42 -61.83
N ILE A 48 7.06 -26.26 -62.39
CA ILE A 48 7.52 -25.12 -61.59
C ILE A 48 6.42 -24.63 -60.63
N PHE A 49 5.19 -24.54 -61.11
CA PHE A 49 4.06 -24.09 -60.29
C PHE A 49 3.78 -25.05 -59.13
N VAL A 50 3.86 -26.37 -59.36
CA VAL A 50 3.74 -27.39 -58.31
C VAL A 50 4.85 -27.24 -57.27
N VAL A 51 6.11 -27.10 -57.70
CA VAL A 51 7.25 -26.91 -56.78
C VAL A 51 7.08 -25.63 -55.96
N PHE A 52 6.61 -24.55 -56.59
CA PHE A 52 6.32 -23.29 -55.92
C PHE A 52 5.24 -23.46 -54.84
N ILE A 53 4.13 -24.14 -55.15
CA ILE A 53 3.06 -24.44 -54.17
C ILE A 53 3.60 -25.25 -52.99
N VAL A 54 4.38 -26.31 -53.27
CA VAL A 54 4.96 -27.16 -52.21
C VAL A 54 5.87 -26.35 -51.29
N LEU A 55 6.73 -25.50 -51.84
CA LEU A 55 7.60 -24.61 -51.07
C LEU A 55 6.80 -23.60 -50.22
N MET A 56 5.75 -23.01 -50.81
CA MET A 56 4.88 -22.07 -50.12
C MET A 56 4.14 -22.73 -48.94
N CYS A 57 3.55 -23.91 -49.18
CA CYS A 57 2.93 -24.74 -48.14
C CYS A 57 3.91 -25.10 -47.03
N PHE A 58 5.14 -25.49 -47.38
CA PHE A 58 6.17 -25.82 -46.40
C PHE A 58 6.54 -24.63 -45.50
N ILE A 59 6.74 -23.45 -46.09
CA ILE A 59 7.02 -22.21 -45.34
C ILE A 59 5.81 -21.83 -44.46
N PHE A 60 4.60 -21.96 -44.98
CA PHE A 60 3.36 -21.67 -44.26
C PHE A 60 3.19 -22.57 -43.04
N ILE A 61 3.36 -23.89 -43.19
CA ILE A 61 3.27 -24.86 -42.08
C ILE A 61 4.31 -24.55 -41.01
N LYS A 62 5.57 -24.28 -41.39
CA LYS A 62 6.63 -23.96 -40.43
C LYS A 62 6.32 -22.68 -39.63
N ARG A 63 5.78 -21.65 -40.29
CA ARG A 63 5.37 -20.40 -39.63
C ARG A 63 4.15 -20.60 -38.73
N MET A 64 3.21 -21.42 -39.16
CA MET A 64 2.00 -21.76 -38.40
C MET A 64 2.37 -22.50 -37.11
N ASN A 65 3.21 -23.54 -37.18
CA ASN A 65 3.63 -24.29 -36.00
C ASN A 65 4.29 -23.39 -34.94
N LYS A 66 5.21 -22.51 -35.34
CA LYS A 66 5.86 -21.56 -34.42
C LYS A 66 4.85 -20.65 -33.69
N THR A 67 3.78 -20.26 -34.38
CA THR A 67 2.73 -19.40 -33.81
C THR A 67 1.86 -20.19 -32.83
N THR A 68 1.45 -21.40 -33.21
CA THR A 68 0.68 -22.31 -32.36
C THR A 68 1.43 -22.66 -31.08
N ASP A 69 2.73 -22.97 -31.18
CA ASP A 69 3.58 -23.28 -30.02
C ASP A 69 3.63 -22.10 -29.03
N TYR A 70 3.73 -20.87 -29.54
CA TYR A 70 3.76 -19.68 -28.68
C TYR A 70 2.40 -19.40 -28.01
N ILE A 71 1.29 -19.60 -28.72
CA ILE A 71 -0.05 -19.51 -28.12
C ILE A 71 -0.23 -20.57 -27.04
N GLN A 72 0.25 -21.79 -27.27
CA GLN A 72 0.18 -22.87 -26.29
C GLN A 72 1.02 -22.54 -25.03
N GLU A 73 2.21 -21.96 -25.20
CA GLU A 73 3.05 -21.49 -24.09
C GLU A 73 2.35 -20.40 -23.25
N ILE A 74 1.72 -19.41 -23.90
CA ILE A 74 0.92 -18.37 -23.22
C ILE A 74 -0.24 -19.04 -22.46
N SER A 75 -0.97 -19.94 -23.11
CA SER A 75 -2.13 -20.64 -22.51
C SER A 75 -1.72 -21.50 -21.30
N GLN A 76 -0.56 -22.16 -21.36
CA GLN A 76 -0.02 -22.91 -20.23
C GLN A 76 0.29 -22.00 -19.04
N ASN A 77 0.95 -20.86 -19.28
CA ASN A 77 1.25 -19.88 -18.23
C ASN A 77 -0.02 -19.27 -17.63
N VAL A 78 -1.04 -18.99 -18.45
CA VAL A 78 -2.35 -18.54 -17.94
C VAL A 78 -2.99 -19.60 -17.04
N ASN A 79 -2.89 -20.89 -17.37
CA ASN A 79 -3.38 -21.96 -16.50
C ASN A 79 -2.58 -22.07 -15.19
N ILE A 80 -1.27 -21.79 -15.19
CA ILE A 80 -0.45 -21.72 -13.98
C ILE A 80 -0.95 -20.61 -13.05
N VAL A 81 -1.23 -19.42 -13.60
CA VAL A 81 -1.83 -18.29 -12.87
C VAL A 81 -3.22 -18.65 -12.34
N ALA A 82 -4.07 -19.29 -13.15
CA ALA A 82 -5.40 -19.71 -12.73
C ALA A 82 -5.37 -20.72 -11.57
N ASN A 83 -4.31 -21.54 -11.48
CA ASN A 83 -4.09 -22.49 -10.39
C ASN A 83 -3.40 -21.85 -9.15
N GLY A 84 -3.22 -20.53 -9.13
CA GLY A 84 -2.72 -19.80 -7.96
C GLY A 84 -1.21 -19.56 -7.93
N ASN A 85 -0.48 -19.81 -9.02
CA ASN A 85 0.94 -19.49 -9.12
C ASN A 85 1.16 -18.33 -10.10
N MET A 86 1.57 -17.17 -9.56
CA MET A 86 1.82 -15.95 -10.31
C MET A 86 3.28 -15.81 -10.77
N ASP A 87 4.16 -16.75 -10.41
CA ASP A 87 5.55 -16.79 -10.85
C ASP A 87 5.64 -17.34 -12.27
N ILE A 88 5.28 -16.46 -13.22
CA ILE A 88 5.34 -16.73 -14.66
C ILE A 88 6.21 -15.68 -15.35
N ASP A 89 6.94 -16.12 -16.37
CA ASP A 89 7.70 -15.25 -17.25
C ASP A 89 7.51 -15.72 -18.70
N ILE A 90 6.57 -15.07 -19.39
CA ILE A 90 6.35 -15.33 -20.82
C ILE A 90 7.31 -14.45 -21.62
N PRO A 91 8.25 -15.03 -22.38
CA PRO A 91 9.19 -14.24 -23.17
C PRO A 91 8.47 -13.51 -24.32
N ILE A 92 8.75 -12.23 -24.49
CA ILE A 92 8.21 -11.41 -25.58
C ILE A 92 9.03 -11.71 -26.86
N ARG A 93 8.53 -12.60 -27.70
CA ARG A 93 9.24 -13.09 -28.90
C ARG A 93 8.90 -12.33 -30.19
N THR A 94 7.78 -11.63 -30.20
CA THR A 94 7.26 -10.91 -31.37
C THR A 94 6.87 -9.49 -31.00
N GLY A 95 6.92 -8.56 -31.96
CA GLY A 95 6.47 -7.17 -31.78
C GLY A 95 5.03 -6.93 -32.25
N ASP A 96 4.24 -8.00 -32.34
CA ASP A 96 2.87 -8.03 -32.82
C ASP A 96 1.87 -8.25 -31.67
N GLU A 97 0.61 -8.56 -31.99
CA GLU A 97 -0.45 -8.76 -31.01
C GLU A 97 -0.15 -9.89 -30.01
N LEU A 98 0.59 -10.92 -30.41
CA LEU A 98 0.95 -12.03 -29.50
C LEU A 98 2.02 -11.60 -28.49
N GLY A 99 2.96 -10.76 -28.90
CA GLY A 99 3.94 -10.18 -27.98
C GLY A 99 3.30 -9.22 -26.99
N ALA A 100 2.34 -8.41 -27.43
CA ALA A 100 1.54 -7.55 -26.56
C ALA A 100 0.74 -8.40 -25.53
N LEU A 101 0.08 -9.47 -25.99
CA LEU A 101 -0.65 -10.39 -25.12
C LEU A 101 0.26 -11.02 -24.05
N ALA A 102 1.44 -11.49 -24.42
CA ALA A 102 2.43 -12.02 -23.48
C ALA A 102 2.83 -10.98 -22.42
N SER A 103 3.09 -9.74 -22.83
CA SER A 103 3.41 -8.65 -21.90
C SER A 103 2.25 -8.35 -20.94
N ASP A 104 1.02 -8.33 -21.42
CA ASP A 104 -0.15 -8.02 -20.60
C ASP A 104 -0.46 -9.14 -19.61
N VAL A 105 -0.27 -10.40 -19.99
CA VAL A 105 -0.38 -11.54 -19.07
C VAL A 105 0.66 -11.47 -17.95
N ASN A 106 1.93 -11.15 -18.26
CA ASN A 106 2.97 -10.97 -17.24
C ASN A 106 2.61 -9.83 -16.26
N LYS A 107 2.14 -8.68 -16.77
CA LYS A 107 1.69 -7.55 -15.92
C LYS A 107 0.50 -7.93 -15.05
N MET A 108 -0.44 -8.71 -15.59
CA MET A 108 -1.60 -9.19 -14.85
C MET A 108 -1.16 -10.11 -13.70
N ALA A 109 -0.28 -11.08 -13.96
CA ALA A 109 0.25 -11.98 -12.93
C ALA A 109 0.94 -11.21 -11.80
N TYR A 110 1.81 -10.25 -12.14
CA TYR A 110 2.46 -9.37 -11.17
C TYR A 110 1.44 -8.56 -10.34
N SER A 111 0.43 -7.98 -11.00
CA SER A 111 -0.60 -7.17 -10.33
C SER A 111 -1.44 -8.00 -9.37
N ILE A 112 -1.79 -9.24 -9.76
CA ILE A 112 -2.51 -10.19 -8.90
C ILE A 112 -1.65 -10.58 -7.69
N GLU A 113 -0.36 -10.87 -7.89
CA GLU A 113 0.55 -11.19 -6.79
C GLU A 113 0.66 -10.03 -5.81
N GLU A 114 0.84 -8.80 -6.30
CA GLU A 114 0.91 -7.61 -5.46
C GLU A 114 -0.39 -7.40 -4.67
N PHE A 115 -1.55 -7.58 -5.32
CA PHE A 115 -2.86 -7.50 -4.67
C PHE A 115 -3.00 -8.56 -3.58
N MET A 116 -2.68 -9.82 -3.85
CA MET A 116 -2.72 -10.90 -2.86
C MET A 116 -1.76 -10.65 -1.69
N ARG A 117 -0.58 -10.09 -1.94
CA ARG A 117 0.38 -9.72 -0.89
C ARG A 117 -0.19 -8.64 0.01
N LYS A 118 -0.79 -7.60 -0.57
CA LYS A 118 -1.46 -6.52 0.18
C LYS A 118 -2.64 -7.07 0.98
N GLU A 119 -3.45 -7.94 0.39
CA GLU A 119 -4.59 -8.56 1.07
C GLU A 119 -4.14 -9.44 2.26
N ARG A 120 -3.13 -10.30 2.09
CA ARG A 120 -2.58 -11.08 3.20
C ARG A 120 -2.01 -10.21 4.32
N GLN A 121 -1.35 -9.10 3.97
CA GLN A 121 -0.86 -8.14 4.95
C GLN A 121 -2.03 -7.48 5.70
N TRP A 122 -3.09 -7.10 4.99
CA TRP A 122 -4.31 -6.55 5.57
C TRP A 122 -5.02 -7.55 6.48
N GLU A 123 -5.19 -8.80 6.06
CA GLU A 123 -5.78 -9.86 6.90
C GLU A 123 -4.96 -10.09 8.17
N LYS A 124 -3.62 -10.14 8.05
CA LYS A 124 -2.74 -10.28 9.21
C LYS A 124 -2.87 -9.10 10.17
N GLN A 125 -2.94 -7.87 9.65
CA GLN A 125 -3.16 -6.67 10.45
C GLN A 125 -4.53 -6.69 11.15
N LYS A 126 -5.59 -7.12 10.44
CA LYS A 126 -6.94 -7.29 11.01
C LYS A 126 -6.95 -8.32 12.13
N ASN A 127 -6.31 -9.47 11.94
CA ASN A 127 -6.24 -10.53 12.95
C ASN A 127 -5.44 -10.08 14.18
N ASN A 128 -4.28 -9.46 13.97
CA ASN A 128 -3.49 -8.86 15.05
C ASN A 128 -4.31 -7.82 15.83
N LEU A 129 -5.14 -7.04 15.13
CA LEU A 129 -6.02 -6.06 15.76
C LEU A 129 -7.03 -6.71 16.70
N ILE A 130 -7.68 -7.77 16.27
CA ILE A 130 -8.66 -8.50 17.10
C ILE A 130 -7.97 -9.14 18.30
N THR A 131 -6.80 -9.75 18.12
CA THR A 131 -6.05 -10.41 19.21
C THR A 131 -5.58 -9.43 20.26
N ASN A 132 -4.93 -8.33 19.86
CA ASN A 132 -4.43 -7.31 20.79
C ASN A 132 -5.56 -6.60 21.52
N LEU A 133 -6.65 -6.27 20.81
CA LEU A 133 -7.85 -5.71 21.42
C LEU A 133 -8.43 -6.66 22.48
N SER A 134 -8.54 -7.95 22.16
CA SER A 134 -9.08 -8.95 23.09
C SER A 134 -8.26 -9.05 24.37
N HIS A 135 -6.94 -8.89 24.27
CA HIS A 135 -6.05 -8.86 25.43
C HIS A 135 -6.24 -7.57 26.26
N ASP A 136 -6.20 -6.41 25.60
CA ASP A 136 -6.28 -5.11 26.26
C ASP A 136 -7.65 -4.83 26.91
N LEU A 137 -8.73 -5.44 26.40
CA LEU A 137 -10.04 -5.41 27.08
C LEU A 137 -10.14 -6.41 28.23
N ARG A 138 -9.49 -7.58 28.13
CA ARG A 138 -9.58 -8.64 29.14
C ARG A 138 -8.94 -8.22 30.45
N THR A 139 -7.76 -7.62 30.41
CA THR A 139 -7.00 -7.22 31.63
C THR A 139 -7.80 -6.30 32.56
N PRO A 140 -8.29 -5.12 32.13
CA PRO A 140 -9.07 -4.24 33.01
C PRO A 140 -10.40 -4.90 33.43
N LEU A 141 -11.04 -5.68 32.56
CA LEU A 141 -12.25 -6.42 32.90
C LEU A 141 -12.01 -7.43 34.02
N THR A 142 -10.93 -8.21 33.97
CA THR A 142 -10.57 -9.15 35.03
C THR A 142 -10.29 -8.43 36.35
N SER A 143 -9.63 -7.26 36.32
CA SER A 143 -9.44 -6.45 37.53
C SER A 143 -10.76 -5.95 38.11
N VAL A 144 -11.66 -5.40 37.28
CA VAL A 144 -12.99 -4.95 37.71
C VAL A 144 -13.76 -6.09 38.37
N VAL A 145 -13.86 -7.24 37.70
CA VAL A 145 -14.56 -8.41 38.23
C VAL A 145 -13.90 -8.90 39.52
N GLY A 146 -12.57 -8.96 39.58
CA GLY A 146 -11.83 -9.40 40.76
C GLY A 146 -12.07 -8.52 42.00
N PHE A 147 -11.99 -7.20 41.87
CA PHE A 147 -12.27 -6.28 42.98
C PHE A 147 -13.74 -6.31 43.39
N LEU A 148 -14.67 -6.37 42.43
CA LEU A 148 -16.09 -6.52 42.74
C LEU A 148 -16.40 -7.85 43.45
N GLU A 149 -15.72 -8.94 43.11
CA GLU A 149 -15.84 -10.21 43.84
C GLU A 149 -15.31 -10.13 45.26
N LEU A 150 -14.20 -9.40 45.50
CA LEU A 150 -13.68 -9.16 46.85
C LEU A 150 -14.68 -8.38 47.69
N ILE A 151 -15.29 -7.33 47.11
CA ILE A 151 -16.34 -6.55 47.74
C ILE A 151 -17.56 -7.43 48.04
N GLN A 152 -18.04 -8.20 47.06
CA GLN A 152 -19.21 -9.09 47.20
C GLN A 152 -19.01 -10.14 48.29
N LYS A 153 -17.80 -10.72 48.37
CA LYS A 153 -17.43 -11.72 49.39
C LYS A 153 -17.10 -11.09 50.75
N LYS A 154 -17.28 -9.76 50.91
CA LYS A 154 -16.92 -8.98 52.10
C LYS A 154 -15.47 -9.21 52.55
N LYS A 155 -14.55 -9.38 51.59
CA LYS A 155 -13.11 -9.61 51.82
C LYS A 155 -12.36 -8.28 51.89
N TYR A 156 -12.76 -7.43 52.82
CA TYR A 156 -12.08 -6.17 53.16
C TYR A 156 -12.02 -6.02 54.68
N LYS A 157 -10.98 -5.35 55.19
CA LYS A 157 -10.67 -5.20 56.62
C LYS A 157 -11.34 -3.98 57.24
N ASN A 158 -11.52 -2.92 56.47
CA ASN A 158 -12.07 -1.64 56.89
C ASN A 158 -12.72 -0.89 55.71
N ASP A 159 -13.38 0.23 56.00
CA ASP A 159 -14.03 1.05 54.99
C ASP A 159 -13.03 1.68 54.01
N ASP A 160 -11.78 1.93 54.44
CA ASP A 160 -10.73 2.45 53.56
C ASP A 160 -10.35 1.45 52.45
N GLU A 161 -10.21 0.17 52.78
CA GLU A 161 -9.92 -0.89 51.80
C GLU A 161 -11.10 -1.13 50.86
N LEU A 162 -12.35 -1.00 51.37
CA LEU A 162 -13.55 -1.03 50.53
C LEU A 162 -13.59 0.15 49.54
N ASN A 163 -13.32 1.36 50.02
CA ASN A 163 -13.25 2.56 49.18
C ASN A 163 -12.16 2.43 48.11
N HIS A 164 -11.00 1.91 48.48
CA HIS A 164 -9.92 1.63 47.55
C HIS A 164 -10.33 0.62 46.47
N TYR A 165 -10.99 -0.49 46.82
CA TYR A 165 -11.48 -1.46 45.83
C TYR A 165 -12.52 -0.86 44.89
N CYS A 166 -13.43 -0.02 45.41
CA CYS A 166 -14.40 0.72 44.59
C CYS A 166 -13.70 1.69 43.64
N GLU A 167 -12.70 2.42 44.12
CA GLU A 167 -11.93 3.37 43.32
C GLU A 167 -11.16 2.67 42.19
N VAL A 168 -10.44 1.59 42.50
CA VAL A 168 -9.71 0.81 41.49
C VAL A 168 -10.68 0.22 40.46
N SER A 169 -11.82 -0.32 40.89
CA SER A 169 -12.85 -0.84 39.99
C SER A 169 -13.40 0.25 39.06
N LEU A 170 -13.69 1.43 39.60
CA LEU A 170 -14.19 2.57 38.82
C LEU A 170 -13.17 3.05 37.80
N ASN A 171 -11.90 3.15 38.20
CA ASN A 171 -10.82 3.59 37.30
C ASN A 171 -10.62 2.58 36.15
N LYS A 172 -10.56 1.28 36.45
CA LYS A 172 -10.45 0.22 35.44
C LYS A 172 -11.67 0.16 34.51
N ALA A 173 -12.88 0.43 35.02
CA ALA A 173 -14.08 0.54 34.19
C ALA A 173 -14.04 1.75 33.24
N LYS A 174 -13.53 2.90 33.71
CA LYS A 174 -13.33 4.10 32.86
C LYS A 174 -12.29 3.85 31.77
N GLU A 175 -11.19 3.20 32.09
CA GLU A 175 -10.17 2.78 31.10
C GLU A 175 -10.75 1.84 30.04
N LEU A 176 -11.54 0.85 30.46
CA LEU A 176 -12.24 -0.07 29.56
C LEU A 176 -13.18 0.70 28.62
N LYS A 177 -13.99 1.63 29.16
CA LYS A 177 -14.87 2.49 28.36
C LYS A 177 -14.09 3.30 27.32
N ASN A 178 -13.01 3.96 27.73
CA ASN A 178 -12.18 4.74 26.82
C ASN A 178 -11.59 3.88 25.70
N SER A 179 -11.20 2.65 26.02
CA SER A 179 -10.64 1.71 25.03
C SER A 179 -11.68 1.28 23.99
N VAL A 180 -12.92 1.03 24.42
CA VAL A 180 -14.06 0.71 23.55
C VAL A 180 -14.44 1.92 22.67
N ASP A 181 -14.48 3.11 23.25
CA ASP A 181 -14.80 4.34 22.52
C ASP A 181 -13.76 4.63 21.41
N GLN A 182 -12.47 4.47 21.72
CA GLN A 182 -11.38 4.60 20.74
C GLN A 182 -11.50 3.57 19.61
N LEU A 183 -11.89 2.34 19.92
CA LEU A 183 -12.12 1.31 18.90
C LEU A 183 -13.28 1.69 17.97
N PHE A 184 -14.42 2.11 18.53
CA PHE A 184 -15.59 2.47 17.74
C PHE A 184 -15.32 3.67 16.84
N GLU A 185 -14.60 4.66 17.37
CA GLU A 185 -14.14 5.80 16.60
C GLU A 185 -13.23 5.37 15.46
N PHE A 186 -12.25 4.51 15.75
CA PHE A 186 -11.33 4.01 14.75
C PHE A 186 -12.03 3.22 13.64
N THR A 187 -12.98 2.34 13.96
CA THR A 187 -13.74 1.60 12.94
C THR A 187 -14.62 2.52 12.10
N LYS A 188 -15.21 3.55 12.72
CA LYS A 188 -15.99 4.58 12.01
C LYS A 188 -15.12 5.37 11.04
N LEU A 189 -13.92 5.79 11.45
CA LEU A 189 -12.98 6.56 10.63
C LEU A 189 -12.29 5.73 9.55
N SER A 190 -12.15 4.42 9.77
CA SER A 190 -11.54 3.50 8.78
C SER A 190 -12.48 3.13 7.64
N ASN A 191 -13.78 3.43 7.76
CA ASN A 191 -14.73 3.24 6.67
C ASN A 191 -14.69 4.44 5.71
N SER A 192 -14.71 4.18 4.41
CA SER A 192 -14.54 5.17 3.33
C SER A 192 -15.62 6.25 3.23
N ASP A 193 -16.69 6.17 4.04
CA ASP A 193 -17.88 7.01 3.90
C ASP A 193 -17.94 8.21 4.86
N VAL A 194 -16.83 8.54 5.53
CA VAL A 194 -16.78 9.72 6.42
C VAL A 194 -16.80 11.00 5.60
N LYS A 195 -17.93 11.73 5.65
CA LYS A 195 -18.04 13.07 5.08
C LYS A 195 -17.47 14.10 6.06
N LEU A 196 -16.47 14.85 5.63
CA LEU A 196 -15.90 15.97 6.39
C LEU A 196 -16.85 17.17 6.40
N ASN A 197 -17.03 17.78 7.56
CA ASN A 197 -17.72 19.06 7.68
C ASN A 197 -16.69 20.19 7.70
N ILE A 198 -16.27 20.64 6.51
CA ILE A 198 -15.21 21.65 6.35
C ILE A 198 -15.72 23.03 6.73
N CYS A 199 -15.06 23.67 7.69
CA CYS A 199 -15.27 25.07 8.07
C CYS A 199 -13.94 25.82 8.23
N SER A 200 -13.99 27.15 8.23
CA SER A 200 -12.83 28.01 8.51
C SER A 200 -12.57 28.07 10.01
N ILE A 201 -11.36 27.72 10.42
CA ILE A 201 -10.99 27.51 11.83
C ILE A 201 -9.73 28.30 12.15
N SER A 202 -9.71 29.00 13.29
CA SER A 202 -8.46 29.54 13.85
C SER A 202 -7.64 28.39 14.43
N LEU A 203 -6.48 28.12 13.82
CA LEU A 203 -5.62 27.02 14.21
C LEU A 203 -5.11 27.18 15.65
N HIS A 204 -4.75 28.41 16.02
CA HIS A 204 -4.32 28.72 17.38
C HIS A 204 -5.42 28.43 18.41
N GLN A 205 -6.66 28.91 18.18
CA GLN A 205 -7.76 28.67 19.11
C GLN A 205 -8.10 27.19 19.24
N LEU A 206 -8.06 26.43 18.15
CA LEU A 206 -8.35 24.99 18.15
C LEU A 206 -7.34 24.21 19.00
N ILE A 207 -6.04 24.53 18.85
CA ILE A 207 -4.96 23.92 19.63
C ILE A 207 -5.09 24.29 21.10
N GLU A 208 -5.33 25.57 21.40
CA GLU A 208 -5.49 26.06 22.77
C GLU A 208 -6.66 25.35 23.48
N GLN A 209 -7.81 25.24 22.81
CA GLN A 209 -8.98 24.51 23.32
C GLN A 209 -8.67 23.03 23.56
N ALA A 210 -7.94 22.39 22.63
CA ALA A 210 -7.52 21.00 22.80
C ALA A 210 -6.59 20.82 24.01
N ALA A 211 -5.64 21.73 24.22
CA ALA A 211 -4.69 21.70 25.33
C ALA A 211 -5.35 22.01 26.70
N ILE A 212 -6.28 22.97 26.76
CA ILE A 212 -7.01 23.33 28.00
C ILE A 212 -7.73 22.11 28.60
N GLY A 213 -8.29 21.25 27.75
CA GLY A 213 -8.95 20.01 28.21
C GLY A 213 -8.05 19.03 28.95
N PHE A 214 -6.72 19.17 28.83
CA PHE A 214 -5.72 18.32 29.48
C PHE A 214 -5.03 18.98 30.66
N ILE A 215 -5.39 20.20 31.08
CA ILE A 215 -4.76 20.88 32.24
C ILE A 215 -4.68 19.95 33.47
N PRO A 216 -5.75 19.26 33.90
CA PRO A 216 -5.66 18.34 35.04
C PRO A 216 -4.71 17.16 34.80
N SER A 217 -4.60 16.68 33.56
CA SER A 217 -3.68 15.60 33.20
C SER A 217 -2.23 16.06 33.20
N PHE A 218 -1.95 17.28 32.75
CA PHE A 218 -0.63 17.92 32.84
C PHE A 218 -0.22 18.11 34.30
N GLU A 219 -1.10 18.64 35.15
CA GLU A 219 -0.83 18.81 36.58
C GLU A 219 -0.54 17.48 37.27
N ASN A 220 -1.36 16.45 37.03
CA ASN A 220 -1.17 15.12 37.60
C ASN A 220 0.12 14.44 37.15
N SER A 221 0.63 14.75 35.94
CA SER A 221 1.89 14.21 35.43
C SER A 221 3.11 15.09 35.72
N GLY A 222 2.93 16.23 36.40
CA GLY A 222 4.00 17.19 36.66
C GLY A 222 4.55 17.86 35.38
N MET A 223 3.69 18.01 34.37
CA MET A 223 4.01 18.62 33.09
C MET A 223 3.28 19.95 32.89
N GLU A 224 3.80 20.77 31.97
CA GLU A 224 3.19 22.01 31.48
C GLU A 224 3.20 22.02 29.95
N TYR A 225 2.26 22.75 29.32
CA TYR A 225 2.27 22.96 27.88
C TYR A 225 2.59 24.43 27.56
N ARG A 226 3.28 24.66 26.44
CA ARG A 226 3.65 26.01 25.97
C ARG A 226 3.33 26.15 24.49
N VAL A 227 2.52 27.13 24.14
CA VAL A 227 2.14 27.41 22.75
C VAL A 227 2.96 28.58 22.21
N PHE A 228 3.74 28.32 21.17
CA PHE A 228 4.55 29.30 20.45
C PHE A 228 3.94 29.54 19.07
N SER A 229 3.24 30.66 18.90
CA SER A 229 2.66 31.04 17.61
C SER A 229 3.22 32.38 17.13
N LYS A 230 3.75 32.42 15.91
CA LYS A 230 4.16 33.67 15.25
C LYS A 230 2.99 34.40 14.60
N ASP A 231 1.89 33.69 14.32
CA ASP A 231 0.68 34.23 13.71
C ASP A 231 -0.57 33.65 14.38
N VAL A 232 -1.13 34.41 15.30
CA VAL A 232 -2.32 34.05 16.08
C VAL A 232 -3.59 34.02 15.18
N GLY A 233 -3.56 34.70 14.04
CA GLY A 233 -4.67 34.83 13.09
C GLY A 233 -4.68 33.78 11.97
N LEU A 234 -3.87 32.74 12.06
CA LEU A 234 -3.80 31.69 11.04
C LEU A 234 -5.12 30.91 10.96
N ILE A 235 -5.82 31.06 9.82
CA ILE A 235 -7.07 30.37 9.51
C ILE A 235 -6.79 29.22 8.56
N ILE A 236 -7.46 28.09 8.78
CA ILE A 236 -7.36 26.88 7.96
C ILE A 236 -8.77 26.40 7.60
N ASN A 237 -8.92 25.58 6.56
CA ASN A 237 -10.20 24.95 6.22
C ASN A 237 -10.15 23.46 6.56
N GLY A 238 -10.96 23.00 7.49
CA GLY A 238 -11.02 21.59 7.89
C GLY A 238 -12.22 21.27 8.78
N ASP A 239 -12.32 20.02 9.25
CA ASP A 239 -13.34 19.60 10.20
C ASP A 239 -12.83 19.84 11.63
N ALA A 240 -13.37 20.87 12.30
CA ALA A 240 -12.91 21.29 13.63
C ALA A 240 -12.99 20.17 14.67
N THR A 241 -14.01 19.31 14.58
CA THR A 241 -14.25 18.26 15.58
C THR A 241 -13.22 17.16 15.43
N LEU A 242 -12.97 16.73 14.19
CA LEU A 242 -11.96 15.72 13.91
C LEU A 242 -10.55 16.25 14.19
N LEU A 243 -10.24 17.49 13.80
CA LEU A 243 -8.92 18.07 14.05
C LEU A 243 -8.63 18.26 15.53
N ALA A 244 -9.60 18.75 16.32
CA ALA A 244 -9.48 18.77 17.78
C ALA A 244 -9.11 17.37 18.32
N ARG A 245 -9.78 16.34 17.82
CA ARG A 245 -9.55 14.96 18.22
C ARG A 245 -8.14 14.46 17.85
N ALA A 246 -7.65 14.78 16.65
CA ALA A 246 -6.29 14.46 16.25
C ALA A 246 -5.26 15.10 17.20
N PHE A 247 -5.43 16.37 17.53
CA PHE A 247 -4.56 17.08 18.47
C PHE A 247 -4.64 16.50 19.88
N GLN A 248 -5.84 16.20 20.38
CA GLN A 248 -6.03 15.56 21.69
C GLN A 248 -5.32 14.21 21.78
N ASN A 249 -5.34 13.40 20.71
CA ASN A 249 -4.63 12.12 20.65
C ASN A 249 -3.09 12.30 20.71
N ILE A 250 -2.56 13.34 20.05
CA ILE A 250 -1.13 13.66 20.08
C ILE A 250 -0.73 14.21 21.47
N ILE A 251 -1.52 15.13 22.03
CA ILE A 251 -1.30 15.70 23.37
C ILE A 251 -1.33 14.61 24.44
N SER A 252 -2.32 13.71 24.39
CA SER A 252 -2.40 12.57 25.32
C SER A 252 -1.17 11.66 25.21
N ASN A 253 -0.67 11.43 23.99
CA ASN A 253 0.57 10.68 23.78
C ASN A 253 1.78 11.41 24.41
N ALA A 254 1.90 12.72 24.18
CA ALA A 254 2.96 13.54 24.74
C ALA A 254 2.95 13.53 26.28
N ILE A 255 1.78 13.57 26.92
CA ILE A 255 1.66 13.49 28.39
C ILE A 255 2.15 12.12 28.89
N LYS A 256 1.73 11.05 28.23
CA LYS A 256 2.02 9.67 28.63
C LYS A 256 3.51 9.33 28.48
N TYR A 257 4.16 9.79 27.42
CA TYR A 257 5.55 9.42 27.11
C TYR A 257 6.57 10.54 27.37
N GLY A 258 6.12 11.77 27.60
CA GLY A 258 6.95 12.97 27.83
C GLY A 258 7.07 13.44 29.27
N SER A 259 6.52 12.69 30.24
CA SER A 259 6.47 13.11 31.65
C SER A 259 7.83 13.45 32.27
N GLU A 260 8.92 12.80 31.85
CA GLU A 260 10.26 13.07 32.38
C GLU A 260 10.77 14.48 32.02
N GLY A 261 10.43 14.97 30.82
CA GLY A 261 10.89 16.27 30.33
C GLY A 261 10.01 17.46 30.70
N ARG A 262 8.91 17.23 31.43
CA ARG A 262 8.02 18.25 32.03
C ARG A 262 7.31 19.21 31.07
N TYR A 263 7.69 19.30 29.80
CA TYR A 263 7.13 20.26 28.86
C TYR A 263 6.59 19.59 27.60
N LEU A 264 5.45 20.08 27.13
CA LEU A 264 4.96 19.91 25.77
C LEU A 264 5.02 21.27 25.05
N ASP A 265 5.93 21.41 24.10
CA ASP A 265 6.04 22.62 23.29
C ASP A 265 5.22 22.45 22.01
N ILE A 266 4.32 23.39 21.74
CA ILE A 266 3.47 23.40 20.54
C ILE A 266 3.85 24.61 19.71
N HIS A 267 4.46 24.38 18.55
CA HIS A 267 4.87 25.43 17.63
C HIS A 267 3.87 25.55 16.47
N ILE A 268 3.48 26.78 16.15
CA ILE A 268 2.61 27.10 15.01
C ILE A 268 3.35 28.09 14.11
N GLU A 269 3.68 27.63 12.90
CA GLU A 269 4.48 28.40 11.94
C GLU A 269 3.88 28.34 10.52
N LYS A 270 4.31 29.27 9.66
CA LYS A 270 4.04 29.25 8.22
C LYS A 270 5.32 28.87 7.49
N GLU A 271 5.24 27.86 6.63
CA GLU A 271 6.36 27.38 5.81
C GLU A 271 5.86 27.08 4.39
N ASN A 272 6.48 27.66 3.36
CA ASN A 272 6.21 27.33 1.95
C ASN A 272 4.72 27.29 1.55
N ASN A 273 3.94 28.31 1.96
CA ASN A 273 2.49 28.39 1.71
C ASN A 273 1.65 27.30 2.41
N MET A 274 2.21 26.68 3.45
CA MET A 274 1.54 25.74 4.34
C MET A 274 1.66 26.25 5.78
N ALA A 275 0.69 25.89 6.60
CA ALA A 275 0.76 25.98 8.03
C ALA A 275 1.40 24.70 8.57
N VAL A 276 2.25 24.86 9.58
CA VAL A 276 2.98 23.77 10.21
C VAL A 276 2.73 23.82 11.70
N VAL A 277 2.21 22.72 12.25
CA VAL A 277 2.02 22.52 13.69
C VAL A 277 2.97 21.43 14.14
N SER A 278 3.84 21.76 15.11
CA SER A 278 4.75 20.80 15.73
C SER A 278 4.41 20.62 17.20
N PHE A 279 4.19 19.38 17.63
CA PHE A 279 4.06 18.99 19.03
C PHE A 279 5.36 18.32 19.46
N VAL A 280 6.09 18.93 20.40
CA VAL A 280 7.41 18.51 20.85
C VAL A 280 7.37 18.09 22.31
N ASN A 281 7.68 16.83 22.58
CA ASN A 281 7.81 16.31 23.94
C ASN A 281 9.24 15.80 24.20
N TYR A 282 9.71 15.97 25.43
CA TYR A 282 11.08 15.63 25.85
C TYR A 282 11.07 14.36 26.69
N GLY A 283 10.80 13.22 26.05
CA GLY A 283 10.46 11.98 26.73
C GLY A 283 11.32 10.79 26.34
N ASP A 284 10.71 9.61 26.47
CA ASP A 284 11.31 8.32 26.12
C ASP A 284 11.88 8.35 24.69
N ILE A 285 13.11 7.82 24.52
CA ILE A 285 13.76 7.71 23.21
C ILE A 285 13.05 6.65 22.38
N ILE A 286 12.66 7.02 21.15
CA ILE A 286 12.06 6.09 20.19
C ILE A 286 13.16 5.64 19.23
N GLU A 287 13.38 4.33 19.13
CA GLU A 287 14.34 3.76 18.17
C GLU A 287 13.86 4.01 16.74
N GLU A 288 14.78 4.29 15.81
CA GLU A 288 14.46 4.64 14.42
C GLU A 288 13.60 3.58 13.71
N LYS A 289 13.78 2.31 14.10
CA LYS A 289 12.99 1.17 13.60
C LYS A 289 11.50 1.27 14.00
N ASP A 290 11.21 1.87 15.15
CA ASP A 290 9.87 1.96 15.72
C ASP A 290 9.14 3.21 15.22
N VAL A 291 9.87 4.29 14.92
CA VAL A 291 9.33 5.56 14.37
C VAL A 291 8.43 5.32 13.16
N LYS A 292 8.85 4.44 12.23
CA LYS A 292 8.09 4.10 11.01
C LYS A 292 6.76 3.39 11.29
N ASN A 293 6.63 2.78 12.46
CA ASN A 293 5.49 1.95 12.84
C ASN A 293 4.55 2.67 13.81
N LEU A 294 4.88 3.84 14.35
CA LEU A 294 4.07 4.52 15.38
C LEU A 294 2.66 4.93 14.94
N PHE A 295 2.45 5.15 13.64
CA PHE A 295 1.12 5.39 13.08
C PHE A 295 0.39 4.10 12.71
N GLN A 296 1.04 2.94 12.81
CA GLN A 296 0.37 1.66 12.63
C GLN A 296 -0.59 1.39 13.78
N ARG A 297 -1.71 0.76 13.43
CA ARG A 297 -2.81 0.47 14.33
C ARG A 297 -2.34 -0.45 15.46
N LEU A 298 -2.64 -0.09 16.71
CA LEU A 298 -2.28 -0.86 17.91
C LEU A 298 -0.78 -1.13 18.05
N TYR A 299 0.06 -0.40 17.34
CA TYR A 299 1.49 -0.54 17.49
C TYR A 299 1.92 0.07 18.82
N ARG A 300 2.68 -0.72 19.59
CA ARG A 300 3.24 -0.33 20.89
C ARG A 300 4.69 -0.79 20.89
N ILE A 301 5.56 0.07 21.40
CA ILE A 301 6.97 -0.30 21.64
C ILE A 301 6.97 -1.34 22.77
N GLU A 302 7.64 -2.48 22.59
CA GLU A 302 7.64 -3.61 23.53
C GLU A 302 8.05 -3.19 24.96
N LYS A 303 8.99 -2.23 25.08
CA LYS A 303 9.42 -1.65 26.37
C LYS A 303 8.30 -0.91 27.13
N SER A 304 7.22 -0.53 26.44
CA SER A 304 6.05 0.16 27.03
C SER A 304 4.93 -0.79 27.48
N CYS A 305 5.07 -2.11 27.28
CA CYS A 305 4.06 -3.07 27.71
C CYS A 305 3.91 -3.16 29.24
N ASP A 306 5.01 -3.02 29.98
CA ASP A 306 5.02 -3.30 31.42
C ASP A 306 4.68 -2.10 32.32
N LYS A 307 4.62 -0.88 31.80
CA LYS A 307 4.51 0.34 32.65
C LYS A 307 3.53 1.42 32.21
N LYS A 308 3.06 1.46 30.95
CA LYS A 308 2.22 2.58 30.46
C LYS A 308 1.02 2.10 29.64
N GLU A 309 -0.17 2.13 30.25
CA GLU A 309 -1.47 1.70 29.69
C GLU A 309 -1.93 2.53 28.48
N GLY A 310 -2.33 1.88 27.39
CA GLY A 310 -2.97 2.54 26.26
C GLY A 310 -3.13 1.62 25.05
N THR A 311 -4.21 1.82 24.30
CA THR A 311 -4.65 0.94 23.22
C THR A 311 -3.71 0.93 22.00
N GLY A 312 -2.85 1.95 21.82
CA GLY A 312 -2.07 2.11 20.58
C GLY A 312 -2.94 2.55 19.38
N LEU A 313 -4.20 2.95 19.60
CA LEU A 313 -5.08 3.50 18.56
C LEU A 313 -4.94 5.02 18.41
N GLY A 314 -4.53 5.75 19.46
CA GLY A 314 -4.56 7.23 19.46
C GLY A 314 -3.80 7.87 18.30
N LEU A 315 -2.52 7.49 18.08
CA LEU A 315 -1.72 8.03 16.98
C LEU A 315 -2.24 7.56 15.61
N ALA A 316 -2.76 6.33 15.50
CA ALA A 316 -3.39 5.85 14.29
C ALA A 316 -4.67 6.64 13.95
N ILE A 317 -5.49 6.99 14.95
CA ILE A 317 -6.66 7.86 14.77
C ILE A 317 -6.22 9.25 14.30
N ALA A 318 -5.19 9.83 14.92
CA ALA A 318 -4.64 11.12 14.48
C ALA A 318 -4.17 11.07 13.02
N LYS A 319 -3.44 10.02 12.62
CA LYS A 319 -3.01 9.81 11.22
C LYS A 319 -4.20 9.70 10.28
N THR A 320 -5.19 8.85 10.58
CA THR A 320 -6.40 8.70 9.76
C THR A 320 -7.14 10.03 9.58
N ILE A 321 -7.27 10.83 10.64
CA ILE A 321 -7.92 12.14 10.55
C ILE A 321 -7.15 13.09 9.64
N VAL A 322 -5.82 13.16 9.79
CA VAL A 322 -4.96 14.00 8.93
C VAL A 322 -5.04 13.54 7.47
N ASP A 323 -5.05 12.23 7.23
CA ASP A 323 -5.16 11.64 5.90
C ASP A 323 -6.53 11.90 5.25
N LEU A 324 -7.63 11.86 6.03
CA LEU A 324 -8.96 12.23 5.53
C LEU A 324 -9.01 13.68 5.02
N HIS A 325 -8.21 14.58 5.61
CA HIS A 325 -8.07 15.96 5.14
C HIS A 325 -7.09 16.12 3.97
N ASN A 326 -6.49 15.02 3.47
CA ASN A 326 -5.41 15.00 2.48
C ASN A 326 -4.15 15.76 2.93
N TRP A 327 -3.86 15.72 4.24
CA TRP A 327 -2.69 16.37 4.84
C TRP A 327 -1.62 15.35 5.21
N ASN A 328 -0.46 15.83 5.64
CA ASN A 328 0.61 14.94 6.11
C ASN A 328 0.98 15.19 7.57
N ILE A 329 1.20 14.10 8.29
CA ILE A 329 1.77 14.08 9.64
C ILE A 329 3.03 13.23 9.62
N ASP A 330 4.12 13.82 10.07
CA ASP A 330 5.42 13.18 10.21
C ASP A 330 5.80 13.09 11.70
N ILE A 331 6.68 12.15 12.00
CA ILE A 331 7.30 12.03 13.31
C ILE A 331 8.82 12.07 13.16
N MET A 332 9.47 12.84 14.03
CA MET A 332 10.91 12.87 14.19
C MET A 332 11.23 12.61 15.65
N SER A 333 12.02 11.59 15.94
CA SER A 333 12.51 11.33 17.30
C SER A 333 14.02 11.42 17.32
N SER A 334 14.55 12.14 18.30
CA SER A 334 15.97 12.24 18.63
C SER A 334 16.19 11.74 20.06
N LYS A 335 17.45 11.73 20.51
CA LYS A 335 17.78 11.33 21.89
C LYS A 335 17.16 12.24 22.96
N GLU A 336 16.73 13.44 22.59
CA GLU A 336 16.26 14.46 23.55
C GLU A 336 14.80 14.85 23.36
N LYS A 337 14.25 14.67 22.15
CA LYS A 337 12.88 15.09 21.84
C LYS A 337 12.21 14.22 20.80
N THR A 338 10.90 14.09 20.92
CA THR A 338 10.02 13.56 19.88
C THR A 338 9.13 14.68 19.39
N GLU A 339 9.08 14.88 18.07
CA GLU A 339 8.33 15.91 17.38
C GLU A 339 7.31 15.26 16.43
N PHE A 340 6.03 15.55 16.65
CA PHE A 340 4.96 15.25 15.69
C PHE A 340 4.65 16.51 14.89
N LYS A 341 4.84 16.46 13.58
CA LYS A 341 4.72 17.62 12.68
C LYS A 341 3.59 17.41 11.69
N ILE A 342 2.58 18.28 11.72
CA ILE A 342 1.45 18.27 10.78
C ILE A 342 1.61 19.44 9.82
N ARG A 343 1.56 19.17 8.52
CA ARG A 343 1.54 20.21 7.47
C ARG A 343 0.17 20.28 6.84
N LEU A 344 -0.39 21.48 6.80
CA LEU A 344 -1.76 21.74 6.37
C LEU A 344 -1.82 23.02 5.51
N PRO A 345 -2.64 23.05 4.46
CA PRO A 345 -2.87 24.25 3.67
C PRO A 345 -3.66 25.28 4.50
N TYR A 346 -3.31 26.56 4.38
CA TYR A 346 -4.00 27.68 5.04
C TYR A 346 -4.59 28.66 4.03
#